data_AF-A0A5C7A872-F1
#
_entry.id   AF-A0A5C7A872-F1
#
_cell.length_a   1.000
_cell.length_b   1.000
_cell.length_c   1.000
_cell.angle_alpha   90.00
_cell.angle_beta   90.00
_cell.angle_gamma   90.00
#
_symmetry.space_group_name_H-M   'P 1'
#
loop_
_entity.id
_entity.type
_entity.pdbx_description
1 polymer ?
#
loop_
_entity_poly.entity_id
_entity_poly.type
_entity_poly.pdbx_seq_one_letter_code
_entity_poly.pdbx_strand_id
1 'polypeptide(L)'
;MYQANFGRKQQISFNSESEYYELLGFLSKSNGSTILVWEDNDLQGAWAKEGRILFFGTPPVTLRANLLHTAGVGKINSRVNCNEFILNIRNDHSFVLGEEQDISSIRATVPQQFTADFDSGLLL
;
A
#
# COMPACT_ATOMS: atom_id res chain seq x y z
N MET A 1 0.18 -11.58 -2.80
CA MET A 1 1.49 -12.23 -2.97
C MET A 1 2.44 -11.31 -3.75
N TYR A 2 3.76 -11.50 -3.65
CA TYR A 2 4.74 -10.66 -4.34
C TYR A 2 4.60 -10.70 -5.87
N GLN A 3 4.65 -9.52 -6.47
CA GLN A 3 4.89 -9.31 -7.89
C GLN A 3 5.84 -8.11 -8.04
N ALA A 4 6.72 -8.13 -9.03
CA ALA A 4 7.68 -7.03 -9.23
C ALA A 4 6.99 -5.71 -9.63
N ASN A 5 5.80 -5.78 -10.23
CA ASN A 5 5.06 -4.62 -10.71
C ASN A 5 3.56 -4.83 -10.48
N PHE A 6 2.87 -3.78 -10.03
CA PHE A 6 1.42 -3.74 -9.94
C PHE A 6 0.87 -2.55 -10.73
N GLY A 7 -0.21 -2.81 -11.46
CA GLY A 7 -0.91 -1.81 -12.25
C GLY A 7 -0.30 -1.58 -13.63
N ARG A 8 -1.14 -1.10 -14.56
CA ARG A 8 -0.81 -0.95 -15.99
C ARG A 8 0.34 0.01 -16.29
N LYS A 9 0.63 0.94 -15.38
CA LYS A 9 1.72 1.92 -15.48
C LYS A 9 2.81 1.67 -14.44
N GLN A 10 2.86 0.46 -13.89
CA GLN A 10 3.79 0.11 -12.80
C GLN A 10 3.68 1.11 -11.65
N GLN A 11 2.44 1.40 -11.24
CA GLN A 11 2.18 2.42 -10.22
C GLN A 11 2.83 2.07 -8.87
N ILE A 12 3.04 0.78 -8.65
CA ILE A 12 3.84 0.25 -7.55
C ILE A 12 4.79 -0.78 -8.14
N SER A 13 6.09 -0.61 -7.94
CA SER A 13 7.09 -1.58 -8.38
C SER A 13 8.21 -1.77 -7.36
N PHE A 14 8.83 -2.94 -7.41
CA PHE A 14 9.82 -3.40 -6.45
C PHE A 14 11.00 -4.00 -7.20
N ASN A 15 12.22 -3.71 -6.75
CA ASN A 15 13.43 -4.35 -7.24
C ASN A 15 13.63 -5.74 -6.60
N SER A 16 12.99 -6.00 -5.46
CA SER A 16 13.06 -7.27 -4.76
C SER A 16 11.81 -7.54 -3.90
N GLU A 17 11.60 -8.80 -3.53
CA GLU A 17 10.52 -9.22 -2.64
C GLU A 17 10.68 -8.64 -1.22
N SER A 18 11.91 -8.35 -0.78
CA SER A 18 12.20 -7.66 0.49
C SER A 18 11.55 -6.26 0.54
N GLU A 19 11.62 -5.49 -0.57
CA GLU A 19 10.99 -4.17 -0.64
C GLU A 19 9.45 -4.25 -0.59
N TYR A 20 8.88 -5.33 -1.13
CA TYR A 20 7.44 -5.57 -1.06
C TYR A 20 6.98 -5.77 0.38
N TYR A 21 7.67 -6.60 1.17
CA TYR A 21 7.31 -6.83 2.56
C TYR A 21 7.62 -5.62 3.47
N GLU A 22 8.67 -4.84 3.17
CA GLU A 22 8.87 -3.54 3.82
C GLU A 22 7.69 -2.60 3.60
N LEU A 23 7.18 -2.51 2.36
CA LEU A 23 6.00 -1.68 2.09
C LEU A 23 4.76 -2.17 2.85
N LEU A 24 4.56 -3.48 2.99
CA LEU A 24 3.46 -4.00 3.81
C LEU A 24 3.61 -3.56 5.28
N GLY A 25 4.83 -3.60 5.82
CA GLY A 25 5.14 -3.10 7.16
C GLY A 25 4.73 -1.64 7.29
N PHE A 26 5.22 -0.79 6.39
CA PHE A 26 4.93 0.65 6.38
C PHE A 26 3.43 0.96 6.30
N LEU A 27 2.68 0.27 5.44
CA LEU A 27 1.24 0.50 5.27
C LEU A 27 0.39 -0.01 6.44
N SER A 28 0.92 -0.90 7.28
CA SER A 28 0.16 -1.51 8.40
C SER A 28 0.13 -0.64 9.67
N LYS A 29 0.88 0.46 9.72
CA LYS A 29 1.18 1.22 10.94
C LYS A 29 -0.02 1.83 11.67
N SER A 30 -1.15 2.03 11.00
CA SER A 30 -2.39 2.60 11.60
C SER A 30 -2.15 3.88 12.40
N ASN A 31 -1.26 4.76 11.90
CA ASN A 31 -0.80 5.95 12.62
C ASN A 31 -1.16 7.27 11.89
N GLY A 32 -2.17 7.24 11.02
CA GLY A 32 -2.60 8.39 10.21
C GLY A 32 -1.72 8.72 9.02
N SER A 33 -0.62 8.00 8.79
CA SER A 33 0.26 8.28 7.65
C SER A 33 -0.34 7.86 6.30
N THR A 34 -1.11 6.77 6.30
CA THR A 34 -1.75 6.21 5.11
C THR A 34 -3.17 5.69 5.36
N ILE A 35 -4.01 5.74 4.33
CA ILE A 35 -5.35 5.12 4.33
C ILE A 35 -5.54 4.33 3.03
N LEU A 36 -6.07 3.11 3.13
CA LEU A 36 -6.47 2.31 1.97
C LEU A 36 -7.93 2.58 1.62
N VAL A 37 -8.22 2.97 0.38
CA VAL A 37 -9.59 3.24 -0.07
C VAL A 37 -9.94 2.43 -1.31
N TRP A 38 -11.23 2.12 -1.42
CA TRP A 38 -11.84 1.57 -2.63
C TRP A 38 -13.02 2.47 -2.98
N GLU A 39 -12.83 3.32 -3.98
CA GLU A 39 -13.79 4.35 -4.35
C GLU A 39 -14.71 3.85 -5.46
N ASP A 40 -16.01 4.00 -5.26
CA ASP A 40 -17.06 3.70 -6.25
C ASP A 40 -17.20 4.86 -7.26
N ASN A 41 -16.08 5.18 -7.93
CA ASN A 41 -16.02 6.24 -8.94
C ASN A 41 -16.76 5.86 -10.23
N ASP A 42 -17.17 4.60 -10.38
CA ASP A 42 -18.10 4.15 -11.42
C ASP A 42 -19.45 4.87 -11.34
N LEU A 43 -19.90 5.22 -10.12
CA LEU A 43 -21.09 6.04 -9.92
C LEU A 43 -20.91 7.52 -10.33
N GLN A 44 -19.67 7.93 -10.60
CA GLN A 44 -19.29 9.30 -10.98
C GLN A 44 -18.72 9.36 -12.42
N GLY A 45 -18.94 8.31 -13.22
CA GLY A 45 -18.59 8.27 -14.66
C GLY A 45 -17.21 7.66 -14.99
N ALA A 46 -16.48 7.13 -14.00
CA ALA A 46 -15.29 6.32 -14.28
C ALA A 46 -15.68 4.93 -14.80
N TRP A 47 -14.78 4.28 -15.52
CA TRP A 47 -15.05 2.97 -16.12
C TRP A 47 -15.02 1.81 -15.09
N ALA A 48 -14.45 2.05 -13.91
CA ALA A 48 -14.37 1.06 -12.83
C ALA A 48 -14.14 1.75 -11.48
N LYS A 49 -14.40 0.99 -10.40
CA LYS A 49 -13.99 1.33 -9.03
C LYS A 49 -12.47 1.48 -8.94
N GLU A 50 -11.99 2.37 -8.06
CA GLU A 50 -10.56 2.67 -7.93
C GLU A 50 -10.04 2.38 -6.51
N GLY A 51 -9.07 1.46 -6.43
CA GLY A 51 -8.29 1.20 -5.24
C GLY A 51 -7.12 2.18 -5.14
N ARG A 52 -7.02 2.88 -4.01
CA ARG A 52 -5.93 3.85 -3.77
C ARG A 52 -5.30 3.69 -2.40
N ILE A 53 -4.03 4.09 -2.32
CA ILE A 53 -3.36 4.43 -1.07
C ILE A 53 -3.33 5.95 -0.99
N LEU A 54 -3.94 6.50 0.05
CA LEU A 54 -3.88 7.92 0.39
C LEU A 54 -2.72 8.15 1.34
N PHE A 55 -1.87 9.13 1.07
CA PHE A 55 -0.77 9.52 1.94
C PHE A 55 -1.04 10.91 2.53
N PHE A 56 -0.96 11.03 3.85
CA PHE A 56 -1.17 12.29 4.58
C PHE A 56 0.15 12.99 4.94
N GLY A 57 1.27 12.29 4.80
CA GLY A 57 2.62 12.84 4.86
C GLY A 57 3.42 12.49 3.61
N THR A 58 4.66 12.96 3.54
CA THR A 58 5.62 12.48 2.53
C THR A 58 6.21 11.17 3.05
N PRO A 59 6.16 10.06 2.28
CA PRO A 59 6.83 8.82 2.67
C PRO A 59 8.33 9.08 2.94
N PRO A 60 8.94 8.40 3.93
CA PRO A 60 10.38 8.50 4.15
C PRO A 60 11.16 8.16 2.88
N VAL A 61 12.25 8.90 2.61
CA VAL A 61 13.12 8.62 1.45
C VAL A 61 13.81 7.25 1.51
N THR A 62 13.78 6.62 2.68
CA THR A 62 14.30 5.27 2.93
C THR A 62 13.30 4.17 2.62
N LEU A 63 12.02 4.48 2.37
CA LEU A 63 11.04 3.50 1.88
C LEU A 63 11.45 3.11 0.46
N ARG A 64 11.72 1.82 0.24
CA ARG A 64 12.38 1.34 -0.99
C ARG A 64 11.44 1.08 -2.16
N ALA A 65 10.15 0.90 -1.89
CA ALA A 65 9.16 0.69 -2.94
C ALA A 65 9.08 1.90 -3.88
N ASN A 66 9.02 1.65 -5.18
CA ASN A 66 8.81 2.70 -6.16
C ASN A 66 7.31 2.97 -6.29
N LEU A 67 6.90 4.18 -5.92
CA LEU A 67 5.49 4.58 -5.88
C LEU A 67 5.24 5.72 -6.86
N LEU A 68 4.36 5.50 -7.84
CA LEU A 68 3.94 6.55 -8.77
C LEU A 68 2.88 7.44 -8.11
N HIS A 69 3.35 8.43 -7.35
CA HIS A 69 2.49 9.40 -6.67
C HIS A 69 1.78 10.32 -7.66
N THR A 70 0.51 10.60 -7.36
CA THR A 70 -0.31 11.64 -7.98
C THR A 70 -0.74 12.65 -6.91
N ALA A 71 -1.04 13.89 -7.32
CA ALA A 71 -1.44 14.94 -6.39
C ALA A 71 -2.66 14.53 -5.56
N GLY A 72 -2.65 14.81 -4.25
CA GLY A 72 -3.81 14.66 -3.38
C GLY A 72 -4.78 15.85 -3.46
N VAL A 73 -5.83 15.81 -2.64
CA VAL A 73 -6.82 16.90 -2.50
C VAL A 73 -7.07 17.15 -1.01
N GLY A 74 -7.23 18.42 -0.63
CA GLY A 74 -7.50 18.80 0.75
C GLY A 74 -6.35 18.43 1.69
N LYS A 75 -6.60 17.56 2.67
CA LYS A 75 -5.59 17.08 3.63
C LYS A 75 -4.70 15.95 3.08
N ILE A 76 -5.03 15.40 1.92
CA ILE A 76 -4.27 14.31 1.31
C ILE A 76 -3.07 14.95 0.60
N ASN A 77 -1.86 14.56 1.00
CA ASN A 77 -0.62 15.02 0.36
C ASN A 77 -0.49 14.43 -1.05
N SER A 78 -0.61 13.11 -1.16
CA SER A 78 -0.51 12.40 -2.42
C SER A 78 -1.29 11.10 -2.43
N ARG A 79 -1.47 10.52 -3.61
CA ARG A 79 -2.23 9.29 -3.84
C ARG A 79 -1.45 8.35 -4.75
N VAL A 80 -1.53 7.05 -4.48
CA VAL A 80 -1.07 6.01 -5.41
C VAL A 80 -2.29 5.19 -5.84
N ASN A 81 -2.52 5.11 -7.15
CA ASN A 81 -3.71 4.46 -7.71
C ASN A 81 -3.34 3.10 -8.29
N CYS A 82 -3.73 2.03 -7.61
CA CYS A 82 -3.37 0.68 -8.02
C CYS A 82 -4.36 -0.37 -7.50
N ASN A 83 -5.45 -0.59 -8.24
CA ASN A 83 -6.47 -1.60 -7.91
C ASN A 83 -5.86 -2.98 -7.66
N GLU A 84 -4.92 -3.38 -8.52
CA GLU A 84 -4.28 -4.69 -8.46
C GLU A 84 -3.54 -4.90 -7.14
N PHE A 85 -2.75 -3.90 -6.71
CA PHE A 85 -2.04 -3.97 -5.44
C PHE A 85 -3.00 -3.99 -4.25
N ILE A 86 -4.04 -3.14 -4.25
CA ILE A 86 -5.03 -3.11 -3.17
C ILE A 86 -5.76 -4.44 -3.05
N LEU A 87 -6.17 -5.06 -4.17
CA LEU A 87 -6.80 -6.38 -4.13
C LEU A 87 -5.83 -7.45 -3.62
N ASN A 88 -4.58 -7.42 -4.09
CA ASN A 88 -3.54 -8.35 -3.70
C ASN A 88 -3.28 -8.34 -2.19
N ILE A 89 -3.09 -7.17 -1.57
CA ILE A 89 -2.82 -7.10 -0.12
C ILE A 89 -4.03 -7.44 0.73
N ARG A 90 -5.25 -7.20 0.23
CA ARG A 90 -6.49 -7.57 0.93
C ARG A 90 -6.75 -9.07 0.87
N ASN A 91 -6.53 -9.69 -0.29
CA ASN A 91 -6.79 -11.11 -0.48
C ASN A 91 -5.74 -12.00 0.20
N ASP A 92 -4.47 -11.56 0.21
CA ASP A 92 -3.35 -12.41 0.63
C ASP A 92 -2.69 -11.98 1.94
N HIS A 93 -2.91 -10.75 2.40
CA HIS A 93 -2.18 -10.17 3.54
C HIS A 93 -3.08 -9.56 4.61
N SER A 94 -4.36 -9.90 4.67
CA SER A 94 -5.29 -9.47 5.73
C SER A 94 -5.51 -7.95 5.87
N PHE A 95 -5.11 -7.16 4.87
CA PHE A 95 -5.38 -5.72 4.87
C PHE A 95 -6.88 -5.45 4.73
N VAL A 96 -7.34 -4.38 5.38
CA VAL A 96 -8.71 -3.86 5.24
C VAL A 96 -8.70 -2.45 4.66
N LEU A 97 -9.85 -2.00 4.16
CA LEU A 97 -10.00 -0.59 3.79
C LEU A 97 -10.09 0.27 5.05
N GLY A 98 -9.57 1.49 4.98
CA GLY A 98 -9.47 2.40 6.11
C GLY A 98 -8.04 2.59 6.58
N GLU A 99 -7.94 3.29 7.71
CA GLU A 99 -6.68 3.61 8.38
C GLU A 99 -6.21 2.47 9.28
N GLU A 100 -7.15 1.89 10.02
CA GLU A 100 -6.88 0.87 11.04
C GLU A 100 -6.61 -0.50 10.40
N GLN A 101 -5.46 -1.07 10.73
CA GLN A 101 -4.97 -2.35 10.25
C GLN A 101 -4.57 -3.24 11.42
N ASP A 102 -4.75 -4.55 11.29
CA ASP A 102 -4.25 -5.52 12.26
C ASP A 102 -2.84 -5.97 11.89
N ILE A 103 -1.84 -5.31 12.49
CA ILE A 103 -0.42 -5.60 12.29
C ILE A 103 -0.10 -7.08 12.55
N SER A 104 -0.72 -7.70 13.56
CA SER A 104 -0.43 -9.10 13.92
C SER A 104 -0.95 -10.05 12.83
N SER A 105 -2.17 -9.82 12.35
CA SER A 105 -2.78 -10.60 11.27
C SER A 105 -2.05 -10.40 9.94
N ILE A 106 -1.61 -9.18 9.62
CA ILE A 106 -0.82 -8.90 8.42
C ILE A 106 0.54 -9.58 8.51
N ARG A 107 1.27 -9.38 9.61
CA ARG A 107 2.61 -9.95 9.82
C ARG A 107 2.60 -11.49 9.78
N ALA A 108 1.52 -12.14 10.22
CA ALA A 108 1.36 -13.59 10.14
C ALA A 108 1.31 -14.14 8.69
N THR A 109 1.04 -13.29 7.69
CA THR A 109 1.07 -13.67 6.27
C THR A 109 2.44 -13.49 5.62
N VAL A 110 3.41 -12.91 6.33
CA VAL A 110 4.76 -12.63 5.82
C VAL A 110 5.64 -13.88 5.96
N PRO A 111 6.29 -14.36 4.89
CA PRO A 111 7.25 -15.46 4.99
C PRO A 111 8.37 -15.13 5.98
N GLN A 112 8.80 -16.14 6.74
CA GLN A 112 9.76 -15.97 7.85
C GLN A 112 11.04 -15.22 7.43
N GLN A 113 11.54 -15.47 6.22
CA GLN A 113 12.75 -14.82 5.70
C GLN A 113 12.61 -13.30 5.47
N PHE A 114 11.39 -12.78 5.35
CA PHE A 114 11.09 -11.35 5.10
C PHE A 114 10.45 -10.65 6.30
N THR A 115 10.35 -11.35 7.44
CA THR A 115 9.80 -10.76 8.66
C THR A 115 10.61 -9.54 9.11
N ALA A 116 11.94 -9.56 8.95
CA ALA A 116 12.79 -8.41 9.28
C ALA A 116 12.55 -7.21 8.36
N ASP A 117 12.21 -7.44 7.08
CA ASP A 117 11.88 -6.38 6.14
C ASP A 117 10.55 -5.71 6.50
N PHE A 118 9.54 -6.53 6.82
CA PHE A 118 8.26 -6.03 7.34
C PHE A 118 8.45 -5.21 8.62
N ASP A 119 9.22 -5.74 9.58
CA ASP A 119 9.49 -5.05 10.84
C ASP A 119 10.27 -3.74 10.61
N SER A 120 11.16 -3.70 9.60
CA SER A 120 11.84 -2.46 9.19
C SER A 120 10.85 -1.43 8.66
N GLY A 121 9.87 -1.84 7.86
CA GLY A 121 8.79 -0.99 7.36
C GLY A 121 7.94 -0.36 8.47
N LEU A 122 7.70 -1.08 9.58
CA LEU A 122 6.99 -0.54 10.74
C LEU A 122 7.72 0.63 11.41
N LEU A 123 9.05 0.67 11.31
CA LEU A 123 9.90 1.68 11.93
C LEU A 123 10.04 2.97 11.09
N LEU A 124 9.59 2.95 9.83
CA LEU A 124 9.70 4.07 8.88
C LEU A 124 8.64 5.14 9.08
#